data_AF-A0A1T6E6J7-F1
#
_entry.id   AF-A0A1T6E6J7-F1
#
_cell.length_a   1.000
_cell.length_b   1.000
_cell.length_c   1.000
_cell.angle_alpha   90.00
_cell.angle_beta   90.00
_cell.angle_gamma   90.00
#
_symmetry.space_group_name_H-M   'P 1'
#
loop_
_entity.id
_entity.type
_entity.pdbx_description
1 polymer ?
#
loop_
_entity_poly.entity_id
_entity_poly.type
_entity_poly.pdbx_seq_one_letter_code
_entity_poly.pdbx_strand_id
1 'polypeptide(L)'
;MPTKSEILNWRTDHLGAAAKTWGDQATQLDTAVNGAQGLLDGLQGSGQFVEAFRTRLKSYIDKTRPKVDKLRSAKQVAESSEQQLKGAKDKAVYAVHDPEDEDFNVNEDLSVTERRSHSGLDRLKRAIRRRWLQGILHTRAQELVATDNAIARKLHEIAQDLSNFHLEGPDGNTDFSGDPNHPKIMGPAKPLGPIEQEDYDLGYTFLDENGNPLPMLDENGNVVIDPKTGRPVPDSVWGDPADNNADGSPRVPHPPRDHHFADMDANDPYRTLPTGTTVGPNGERIALVSRPPDDPAWAENQTKNGKSVYVTQTEAYDVTRQPPQSLGKLQGVDGSKVYQGSIVYDKASGRMYVVGNHGDGSGDTARGMWRSDPVDPNHPNDWVKTLRYQGDVPSLPGSRESSLVALPHGGVALFGADDYAPAEGRNMAVGAISAATPEGLLQTRPVTDLLPAGKTAWPGGAPYAALPTGVHWDPALRADVVDTRVSIWRDVPGVRGAYPPVTYQTSVPIFQPNS
;
A
#
# COMPACT_ATOMS: atom_id res chain seq x y z
N MET A 1 -27.12 -10.29 -27.46
CA MET A 1 -28.44 -10.35 -26.80
C MET A 1 -28.25 -11.08 -25.50
N PRO A 2 -28.80 -10.59 -24.38
CA PRO A 2 -28.66 -11.27 -23.11
C PRO A 2 -29.48 -12.56 -23.09
N THR A 3 -29.05 -13.54 -22.31
CA THR A 3 -29.81 -14.77 -22.07
C THR A 3 -30.99 -14.53 -21.12
N LYS A 4 -31.92 -15.48 -21.07
CA LYS A 4 -33.03 -15.45 -20.09
C LYS A 4 -32.51 -15.28 -18.67
N SER A 5 -31.52 -16.09 -18.29
CA SER A 5 -30.92 -16.04 -16.95
C SER A 5 -30.20 -14.71 -16.68
N GLU A 6 -29.56 -14.10 -17.68
CA GLU A 6 -28.95 -12.77 -17.55
C GLU A 6 -29.98 -11.66 -17.32
N ILE A 7 -31.13 -11.69 -18.00
CA ILE A 7 -32.22 -10.71 -17.80
C ILE A 7 -32.80 -10.81 -16.37
N LEU A 8 -33.08 -12.03 -15.89
CA LEU A 8 -33.66 -12.25 -14.57
C LEU A 8 -32.71 -11.78 -13.45
N ASN A 9 -31.41 -12.03 -13.64
CA ASN A 9 -30.36 -11.70 -12.66
C ASN A 9 -29.71 -10.33 -12.89
N TRP A 10 -30.22 -9.51 -13.81
CA TRP A 10 -29.62 -8.20 -14.12
C TRP A 10 -29.52 -7.32 -12.87
N ARG A 11 -28.31 -6.87 -12.54
CA ARG A 11 -28.05 -6.08 -11.32
C ARG A 11 -28.32 -4.60 -11.56
N THR A 12 -28.96 -3.94 -10.59
CA THR A 12 -29.24 -2.49 -10.64
C THR A 12 -28.68 -1.74 -9.43
N ASP A 13 -28.28 -2.47 -8.40
CA ASP A 13 -27.86 -1.99 -7.08
C ASP A 13 -26.53 -1.21 -7.08
N HIS A 14 -25.68 -1.45 -8.09
CA HIS A 14 -24.39 -0.79 -8.23
C HIS A 14 -24.51 0.74 -8.39
N LEU A 15 -25.60 1.23 -8.96
CA LEU A 15 -25.86 2.66 -9.15
C LEU A 15 -26.20 3.36 -7.83
N GLY A 16 -26.94 2.70 -6.94
CA GLY A 16 -27.25 3.20 -5.60
C GLY A 16 -26.00 3.30 -4.72
N ALA A 17 -25.08 2.33 -4.83
CA ALA A 17 -23.79 2.38 -4.13
C ALA A 17 -22.91 3.55 -4.60
N ALA A 18 -22.84 3.79 -5.91
CA ALA A 18 -22.10 4.94 -6.47
C ALA A 18 -22.71 6.28 -6.02
N ALA A 19 -24.04 6.40 -6.07
CA ALA A 19 -24.76 7.58 -5.59
C ALA A 19 -24.47 7.90 -4.12
N LYS A 20 -24.45 6.88 -3.26
CA LYS A 20 -24.10 7.03 -1.85
C LYS A 20 -22.67 7.56 -1.68
N THR A 21 -21.70 6.95 -2.35
CA THR A 21 -20.29 7.35 -2.27
C THR A 21 -20.07 8.81 -2.67
N TRP A 22 -20.62 9.25 -3.81
CA TRP A 22 -20.52 10.65 -4.24
C TRP A 22 -21.24 11.62 -3.30
N GLY A 23 -22.37 11.20 -2.73
CA GLY A 23 -23.09 11.97 -1.71
C GLY A 23 -22.30 12.17 -0.42
N ASP A 24 -21.65 11.12 0.07
CA ASP A 24 -20.83 11.15 1.28
C ASP A 24 -19.61 12.07 1.06
N GLN A 25 -18.95 11.97 -0.10
CA GLN A 25 -17.84 12.84 -0.48
C GLN A 25 -18.27 14.31 -0.60
N ALA A 26 -19.40 14.60 -1.26
CA ALA A 26 -19.93 15.95 -1.36
C ALA A 26 -20.20 16.55 0.03
N THR A 27 -20.72 15.76 0.96
CA THR A 27 -21.04 16.19 2.34
C THR A 27 -19.78 16.53 3.13
N GLN A 28 -18.73 15.72 3.00
CA GLN A 28 -17.44 15.99 3.64
C GLN A 28 -16.81 17.28 3.12
N LEU A 29 -16.79 17.47 1.80
CA LEU A 29 -16.24 18.68 1.18
C LEU A 29 -17.05 19.93 1.53
N ASP A 30 -18.38 19.84 1.53
CA ASP A 30 -19.25 20.95 1.91
C ASP A 30 -19.03 21.37 3.37
N THR A 31 -18.84 20.41 4.27
CA THR A 31 -18.48 20.67 5.67
C THR A 31 -17.15 21.43 5.77
N ALA A 32 -16.14 21.01 5.03
CA ALA A 32 -14.83 21.67 5.02
C ALA A 32 -14.89 23.09 4.44
N VAL A 33 -15.65 23.29 3.36
CA VAL A 33 -15.87 24.62 2.76
C VAL A 33 -16.62 25.56 3.70
N ASN A 34 -17.66 25.07 4.38
CA ASN A 34 -18.40 25.87 5.35
C ASN A 34 -17.54 26.25 6.56
N GLY A 35 -16.67 25.34 7.03
CA GLY A 35 -15.67 25.65 8.05
C GLY A 35 -14.66 26.72 7.59
N ALA A 36 -14.13 26.59 6.37
CA ALA A 36 -13.23 27.57 5.78
C ALA A 36 -13.89 28.96 5.60
N GLN A 37 -15.16 29.00 5.21
CA GLN A 37 -15.95 30.23 5.13
C GLN A 37 -16.12 30.87 6.51
N GLY A 38 -16.46 30.09 7.54
CA GLY A 38 -16.58 30.59 8.90
C GLY A 38 -15.26 31.18 9.44
N LEU A 39 -14.12 30.56 9.12
CA LEU A 39 -12.80 31.12 9.43
C LEU A 39 -12.53 32.43 8.69
N LEU A 40 -12.88 32.49 7.41
CA LEU A 40 -12.73 33.69 6.58
C LEU A 40 -13.57 34.87 7.12
N ASP A 41 -14.78 34.59 7.57
CA ASP A 41 -15.71 35.58 8.13
C ASP A 41 -15.26 36.09 9.52
N GLY A 42 -14.61 35.22 10.31
CA GLY A 42 -14.11 35.54 11.66
C GLY A 42 -12.72 36.20 11.70
N LEU A 43 -12.02 36.30 10.57
CA LEU A 43 -10.65 36.82 10.47
C LEU A 43 -10.59 38.34 10.69
N GLN A 44 -10.05 38.77 11.85
CA GLN A 44 -9.82 40.17 12.23
C GLN A 44 -8.32 40.53 12.18
N GLY A 45 -7.99 41.80 11.91
CA GLY A 45 -6.62 42.32 11.81
C GLY A 45 -6.18 42.64 10.37
N SER A 46 -5.03 43.32 10.22
CA SER A 46 -4.46 43.70 8.92
C SER A 46 -2.93 43.48 8.90
N GLY A 47 -2.39 43.07 7.75
CA GLY A 47 -0.96 42.78 7.54
C GLY A 47 -0.71 41.77 6.42
N GLN A 48 0.51 41.71 5.88
CA GLN A 48 0.86 40.86 4.72
C GLN A 48 0.51 39.37 4.90
N PHE A 49 0.76 38.81 6.09
CA PHE A 49 0.42 37.42 6.40
C PHE A 49 -1.10 37.18 6.39
N VAL A 50 -1.88 38.09 6.99
CA VAL A 50 -3.34 37.99 7.10
C VAL A 50 -4.00 38.09 5.71
N GLU A 51 -3.51 38.98 4.86
CA GLU A 51 -4.02 39.14 3.49
C GLU A 51 -3.65 37.96 2.57
N ALA A 52 -2.44 37.40 2.70
CA ALA A 52 -2.05 36.19 1.99
C ALA A 52 -2.90 34.99 2.41
N PHE A 53 -3.17 34.84 3.72
CA PHE A 53 -4.04 33.79 4.26
C PHE A 53 -5.49 33.96 3.79
N ARG A 54 -6.03 35.19 3.82
CA ARG A 54 -7.37 35.53 3.31
C ARG A 54 -7.54 35.18 1.83
N THR A 55 -6.57 35.56 1.00
CA THR A 55 -6.55 35.26 -0.43
C THR A 55 -6.54 33.76 -0.69
N ARG A 56 -5.75 33.01 0.08
CA ARG A 56 -5.64 31.55 -0.06
C ARG A 56 -6.91 30.81 0.38
N LEU A 57 -7.50 31.20 1.51
CA LEU A 57 -8.79 30.66 1.96
C LEU A 57 -9.91 30.91 0.95
N LYS A 58 -9.96 32.13 0.38
CA LYS A 58 -10.92 32.47 -0.67
C LYS A 58 -10.73 31.59 -1.92
N SER A 59 -9.49 31.42 -2.38
CA SER A 59 -9.17 30.52 -3.50
C SER A 59 -9.62 29.08 -3.25
N TYR A 60 -9.39 28.56 -2.04
CA TYR A 60 -9.83 27.22 -1.65
C TYR A 60 -11.36 27.07 -1.71
N ILE A 61 -12.09 28.04 -1.14
CA ILE A 61 -13.57 28.05 -1.16
C ILE A 61 -14.09 28.11 -2.60
N ASP A 62 -13.59 29.06 -3.39
CA ASP A 62 -14.06 29.33 -4.75
C ASP A 62 -13.83 28.13 -5.68
N LYS A 63 -12.75 27.36 -5.46
CA LYS A 63 -12.45 26.14 -6.25
C LYS A 63 -13.16 24.88 -5.76
N THR A 64 -13.50 24.80 -4.49
CA THR A 64 -14.08 23.57 -3.90
C THR A 64 -15.60 23.53 -4.04
N ARG A 65 -16.29 24.69 -3.99
CA ARG A 65 -17.76 24.75 -4.16
C ARG A 65 -18.27 24.11 -5.45
N PRO A 66 -17.71 24.41 -6.64
CA PRO A 66 -18.15 23.75 -7.88
C PRO A 66 -17.99 22.23 -7.85
N LYS A 67 -17.06 21.69 -7.03
CA LYS A 67 -16.82 20.24 -6.88
C LYS A 67 -17.91 19.57 -6.07
N VAL A 68 -18.33 20.22 -4.99
CA VAL A 68 -19.49 19.79 -4.20
C VAL A 68 -20.73 19.72 -5.09
N ASP A 69 -20.95 20.75 -5.93
CA ASP A 69 -22.09 20.79 -6.85
C ASP A 69 -22.03 19.68 -7.90
N LYS A 70 -20.85 19.40 -8.48
CA LYS A 70 -20.67 18.30 -9.43
C LYS A 70 -20.89 16.92 -8.80
N LEU A 71 -20.38 16.67 -7.60
CA LEU A 71 -20.61 15.40 -6.90
C LEU A 71 -22.10 15.21 -6.53
N ARG A 72 -22.79 16.29 -6.14
CA ARG A 72 -24.25 16.27 -5.94
C ARG A 72 -25.00 15.98 -7.25
N SER A 73 -24.57 16.55 -8.36
CA SER A 73 -25.14 16.27 -9.68
C SER A 73 -24.89 14.82 -10.11
N ALA A 74 -23.67 14.30 -9.93
CA ALA A 74 -23.32 12.91 -10.21
C ALA A 74 -24.18 11.93 -9.40
N LYS A 75 -24.38 12.20 -8.10
CA LYS A 75 -25.31 11.46 -7.25
C LYS A 75 -26.72 11.43 -7.84
N GLN A 76 -27.28 12.58 -8.22
CA GLN A 76 -28.62 12.66 -8.80
C GLN A 76 -28.74 11.88 -10.12
N VAL A 77 -27.70 11.93 -10.96
CA VAL A 77 -27.66 11.17 -12.21
C VAL A 77 -27.61 9.67 -11.93
N ALA A 78 -26.83 9.20 -10.95
CA ALA A 78 -26.80 7.80 -10.56
C ALA A 78 -28.15 7.32 -9.99
N GLU A 79 -28.78 8.09 -9.10
CA GLU A 79 -30.10 7.75 -8.54
C GLU A 79 -31.19 7.67 -9.63
N SER A 80 -31.20 8.63 -10.56
CA SER A 80 -32.15 8.61 -11.68
C SER A 80 -31.85 7.50 -12.70
N SER A 81 -30.57 7.15 -12.90
CA SER A 81 -30.15 6.04 -13.77
C SER A 81 -30.54 4.69 -13.17
N GLU A 82 -30.45 4.54 -11.84
CA GLU A 82 -30.90 3.33 -11.14
C GLU A 82 -32.39 3.07 -11.41
N GLN A 83 -33.22 4.10 -11.29
CA GLN A 83 -34.65 4.01 -11.57
C GLN A 83 -34.94 3.63 -13.03
N GLN A 84 -34.21 4.23 -13.97
CA GLN A 84 -34.34 3.92 -15.40
C GLN A 84 -33.96 2.47 -15.72
N LEU A 85 -32.84 2.00 -15.18
CA LEU A 85 -32.35 0.64 -15.39
C LEU A 85 -33.29 -0.38 -14.76
N LYS A 86 -33.80 -0.12 -13.55
CA LYS A 86 -34.82 -0.94 -12.90
C LYS A 86 -36.08 -1.04 -13.75
N GLY A 87 -36.59 0.09 -14.26
CA GLY A 87 -37.76 0.08 -15.14
C GLY A 87 -37.55 -0.68 -16.46
N ALA A 88 -36.35 -0.62 -17.04
CA ALA A 88 -36.00 -1.41 -18.22
C ALA A 88 -35.90 -2.91 -17.90
N LYS A 89 -35.30 -3.26 -16.75
CA LYS A 89 -35.24 -4.64 -16.25
C LYS A 89 -36.63 -5.20 -16.03
N ASP A 90 -37.50 -4.48 -15.33
CA ASP A 90 -38.87 -4.94 -15.02
C ASP A 90 -39.66 -5.24 -16.31
N LYS A 91 -39.51 -4.40 -17.35
CA LYS A 91 -40.14 -4.65 -18.67
C LYS A 91 -39.58 -5.90 -19.36
N ALA A 92 -38.27 -6.13 -19.27
CA ALA A 92 -37.62 -7.30 -19.87
C ALA A 92 -37.99 -8.60 -19.14
N VAL A 93 -38.00 -8.56 -17.79
CA VAL A 93 -38.46 -9.67 -16.94
C VAL A 93 -39.93 -9.97 -17.20
N TYR A 94 -40.79 -8.96 -17.31
CA TYR A 94 -42.19 -9.15 -17.67
C TYR A 94 -42.34 -9.82 -19.05
N ALA A 95 -41.54 -9.41 -20.05
CA ALA A 95 -41.56 -10.04 -21.37
C ALA A 95 -41.01 -11.47 -21.39
N VAL A 96 -40.27 -11.90 -20.36
CA VAL A 96 -39.88 -13.31 -20.15
C VAL A 96 -41.04 -14.11 -19.57
N HIS A 97 -41.83 -13.52 -18.67
CA HIS A 97 -42.95 -14.20 -18.02
C HIS A 97 -44.24 -14.22 -18.85
N ASP A 98 -44.50 -13.20 -19.66
CA ASP A 98 -45.72 -13.08 -20.49
C ASP A 98 -45.96 -14.32 -21.40
N PRO A 99 -44.96 -14.89 -22.10
CA PRO A 99 -45.14 -16.15 -22.82
C PRO A 99 -45.38 -17.35 -21.89
N GLU A 100 -44.77 -17.35 -20.71
CA GLU A 100 -44.91 -18.44 -19.72
C GLU A 100 -46.33 -18.51 -19.14
N ASP A 101 -46.98 -17.35 -18.98
CA ASP A 101 -48.38 -17.23 -18.56
C ASP A 101 -49.36 -17.67 -19.67
N GLU A 102 -48.95 -17.64 -20.94
CA GLU A 102 -49.73 -18.08 -22.11
C GLU A 102 -49.43 -19.53 -22.57
N ASP A 103 -48.88 -20.38 -21.70
CA ASP A 103 -48.54 -21.79 -21.99
C ASP A 103 -47.48 -21.94 -23.12
N PHE A 104 -46.51 -21.03 -23.15
CA PHE A 104 -45.25 -21.15 -23.90
C PHE A 104 -44.06 -21.32 -22.94
N ASN A 105 -42.94 -21.82 -23.46
CA ASN A 105 -41.65 -21.85 -22.77
C ASN A 105 -40.72 -20.80 -23.39
N VAL A 106 -40.03 -20.05 -22.54
CA VAL A 106 -38.91 -19.19 -22.94
C VAL A 106 -37.61 -19.91 -22.63
N ASN A 107 -36.81 -20.15 -23.66
CA ASN A 107 -35.48 -20.77 -23.57
C ASN A 107 -34.40 -19.73 -23.23
N GLU A 108 -33.19 -20.19 -22.90
CA GLU A 108 -32.06 -19.31 -22.57
C GLU A 108 -31.69 -18.35 -23.70
N ASP A 109 -31.88 -18.75 -24.95
CA ASP A 109 -31.62 -17.92 -26.14
C ASP A 109 -32.77 -16.95 -26.48
N LEU A 110 -33.76 -16.81 -25.59
CA LEU A 110 -34.98 -16.01 -25.75
C LEU A 110 -35.92 -16.53 -26.86
N SER A 111 -35.70 -17.73 -27.38
CA SER A 111 -36.67 -18.36 -28.27
C SER A 111 -37.93 -18.79 -27.50
N VAL A 112 -39.09 -18.58 -28.12
CA VAL A 112 -40.39 -18.98 -27.55
C VAL A 112 -40.85 -20.28 -28.21
N THR A 113 -41.13 -21.28 -27.39
CA THR A 113 -41.58 -22.61 -27.82
C THR A 113 -42.91 -22.98 -27.17
N GLU A 114 -43.69 -23.86 -27.80
CA GLU A 114 -44.97 -24.28 -27.24
C GLU A 114 -44.76 -25.33 -26.14
N ARG A 115 -45.50 -25.22 -25.02
CA ARG A 115 -45.51 -26.27 -23.99
C ARG A 115 -46.32 -27.51 -24.41
N ARG A 116 -47.32 -27.33 -25.27
CA ARG A 116 -48.27 -28.37 -25.67
C ARG A 116 -48.54 -28.32 -27.17
N SER A 117 -48.89 -29.47 -27.73
CA SER A 117 -49.19 -29.59 -29.16
C SER A 117 -50.62 -29.18 -29.48
N HIS A 118 -50.80 -28.37 -30.53
CA HIS A 118 -52.09 -27.92 -31.03
C HIS A 118 -52.34 -28.40 -32.47
N SER A 119 -53.60 -28.45 -32.89
CA SER A 119 -54.01 -28.90 -34.24
C SER A 119 -54.93 -27.89 -34.92
N GLY A 120 -55.15 -28.07 -36.23
CA GLY A 120 -56.04 -27.22 -37.01
C GLY A 120 -55.69 -25.73 -36.98
N LEU A 121 -56.72 -24.88 -36.93
CA LEU A 121 -56.57 -23.42 -36.94
C LEU A 121 -55.88 -22.87 -35.68
N ASP A 122 -55.94 -23.58 -34.55
CA ASP A 122 -55.32 -23.14 -33.30
C ASP A 122 -53.80 -23.21 -33.36
N ARG A 123 -53.24 -24.19 -34.08
CA ARG A 123 -51.79 -24.24 -34.36
C ARG A 123 -51.31 -22.98 -35.09
N LEU A 124 -52.07 -22.50 -36.08
CA LEU A 124 -51.71 -21.30 -36.84
C LEU A 124 -51.78 -20.05 -35.97
N LYS A 125 -52.85 -19.89 -35.17
CA LYS A 125 -53.01 -18.76 -34.23
C LYS A 125 -51.89 -18.73 -33.19
N ARG A 126 -51.57 -19.88 -32.59
CA ARG A 126 -50.47 -20.05 -31.63
C ARG A 126 -49.11 -19.71 -32.25
N ALA A 127 -48.86 -20.13 -33.49
CA ALA A 127 -47.62 -19.81 -34.20
C ALA A 127 -47.45 -18.30 -34.45
N ILE A 128 -48.53 -17.58 -34.76
CA ILE A 128 -48.52 -16.12 -34.91
C ILE A 128 -48.28 -15.45 -33.55
N ARG A 129 -49.01 -15.86 -32.50
CA ARG A 129 -48.86 -15.33 -31.14
C ARG A 129 -47.43 -15.51 -30.61
N ARG A 130 -46.86 -16.70 -30.80
CA ARG A 130 -45.48 -17.04 -30.44
C ARG A 130 -44.46 -16.09 -31.07
N ARG A 131 -44.58 -15.82 -32.38
CA ARG A 131 -43.69 -14.89 -33.09
C ARG A 131 -43.82 -13.45 -32.56
N TRP A 132 -45.04 -13.03 -32.22
CA TRP A 132 -45.30 -11.72 -31.65
C TRP A 132 -44.67 -11.58 -30.25
N LEU A 133 -44.92 -12.55 -29.37
CA LEU A 133 -44.34 -12.62 -28.02
C LEU A 133 -42.81 -12.64 -28.06
N GLN A 134 -42.22 -13.48 -28.91
CA GLN A 134 -40.77 -13.53 -29.09
C GLN A 134 -40.21 -12.19 -29.61
N GLY A 135 -40.92 -11.50 -30.50
CA GLY A 135 -40.54 -10.17 -30.98
C GLY A 135 -40.54 -9.11 -29.87
N ILE A 136 -41.55 -9.12 -28.99
CA ILE A 136 -41.60 -8.23 -27.83
C ILE A 136 -40.46 -8.54 -26.86
N LEU A 137 -40.24 -9.81 -26.54
CA LEU A 137 -39.14 -10.25 -25.67
C LEU A 137 -37.79 -9.76 -26.20
N HIS A 138 -37.50 -9.98 -27.49
CA HIS A 138 -36.28 -9.47 -28.11
C HIS A 138 -36.18 -7.94 -28.02
N THR A 139 -37.28 -7.22 -28.26
CA THR A 139 -37.30 -5.74 -28.20
C THR A 139 -36.99 -5.25 -26.78
N ARG A 140 -37.62 -5.81 -25.75
CA ARG A 140 -37.38 -5.41 -24.35
C ARG A 140 -35.99 -5.77 -23.86
N ALA A 141 -35.46 -6.92 -24.29
CA ALA A 141 -34.08 -7.30 -24.00
C ALA A 141 -33.07 -6.34 -24.67
N GLN A 142 -33.34 -5.89 -25.90
CA GLN A 142 -32.53 -4.85 -26.56
C GLN A 142 -32.63 -3.50 -25.86
N GLU A 143 -33.82 -3.09 -25.44
CA GLU A 143 -34.04 -1.84 -24.68
C GLU A 143 -33.28 -1.85 -23.36
N LEU A 144 -33.25 -2.98 -22.64
CA LEU A 144 -32.47 -3.14 -21.40
C LEU A 144 -30.98 -2.91 -21.66
N VAL A 145 -30.40 -3.60 -22.64
CA VAL A 145 -28.98 -3.44 -23.01
C VAL A 145 -28.68 -2.02 -23.50
N ALA A 146 -29.57 -1.42 -24.29
CA ALA A 146 -29.39 -0.06 -24.79
C ALA A 146 -29.43 0.98 -23.66
N THR A 147 -30.33 0.79 -22.70
CA THR A 147 -30.46 1.65 -21.51
C THR A 147 -29.22 1.55 -20.64
N ASP A 148 -28.77 0.32 -20.36
CA ASP A 148 -27.57 0.06 -19.56
C ASP A 148 -26.31 0.67 -20.19
N ASN A 149 -26.11 0.48 -21.51
CA ASN A 149 -25.00 1.09 -22.23
C ASN A 149 -25.07 2.62 -22.26
N ALA A 150 -26.27 3.21 -22.35
CA ALA A 150 -26.43 4.66 -22.31
C ALA A 150 -26.11 5.23 -20.92
N ILE A 151 -26.50 4.53 -19.86
CA ILE A 151 -26.13 4.87 -18.49
C ILE A 151 -24.62 4.74 -18.29
N ALA A 152 -24.01 3.64 -18.73
CA ALA A 152 -22.57 3.43 -18.65
C ALA A 152 -21.78 4.56 -19.33
N ARG A 153 -22.22 5.02 -20.52
CA ARG A 153 -21.60 6.19 -21.18
C ARG A 153 -21.74 7.47 -20.37
N LYS A 154 -22.93 7.78 -19.84
CA LYS A 154 -23.14 8.97 -18.99
C LYS A 154 -22.27 8.93 -17.73
N LEU A 155 -22.18 7.78 -17.08
CA LEU A 155 -21.34 7.60 -15.90
C LEU A 155 -19.85 7.68 -16.25
N HIS A 156 -19.47 7.17 -17.42
CA HIS A 156 -18.11 7.31 -17.92
C HIS A 156 -17.75 8.77 -18.22
N GLU A 157 -18.65 9.55 -18.83
CA GLU A 157 -18.48 10.98 -19.04
C GLU A 157 -18.37 11.74 -17.72
N ILE A 158 -19.19 11.40 -16.72
CA ILE A 158 -19.12 11.98 -15.37
C ILE A 158 -17.80 11.58 -14.69
N ALA A 159 -17.38 10.32 -14.81
CA ALA A 159 -16.12 9.83 -14.25
C ALA A 159 -14.92 10.46 -14.95
N GLN A 160 -14.97 10.70 -16.26
CA GLN A 160 -13.96 11.42 -17.03
C GLN A 160 -13.91 12.89 -16.65
N ASP A 161 -15.06 13.56 -16.52
CA ASP A 161 -15.13 14.93 -16.02
C ASP A 161 -14.49 14.96 -14.62
N LEU A 162 -14.90 14.08 -13.70
CA LEU A 162 -14.30 13.91 -12.37
C LEU A 162 -12.80 13.57 -12.37
N SER A 163 -12.31 12.74 -13.29
CA SER A 163 -10.90 12.33 -13.39
C SER A 163 -10.01 13.38 -14.05
N ASN A 164 -10.58 14.22 -14.92
CA ASN A 164 -9.92 15.37 -15.51
C ASN A 164 -9.85 16.55 -14.51
N PHE A 165 -10.42 16.40 -13.31
CA PHE A 165 -10.28 17.38 -12.24
C PHE A 165 -9.09 17.08 -11.34
N HIS A 166 -7.93 17.54 -11.78
CA HIS A 166 -6.76 17.70 -10.93
C HIS A 166 -6.95 18.89 -9.99
N LEU A 167 -6.67 18.68 -8.70
CA LEU A 167 -6.43 19.74 -7.73
C LEU A 167 -5.04 20.36 -7.99
N GLU A 168 -4.80 20.88 -9.19
CA GLU A 168 -3.52 21.53 -9.49
C GLU A 168 -3.54 23.02 -9.14
N GLY A 169 -3.24 23.23 -7.84
CA GLY A 169 -2.55 24.37 -7.18
C GLY A 169 -3.39 25.60 -6.83
N PRO A 170 -3.39 26.16 -5.58
CA PRO A 170 -2.65 25.86 -4.33
C PRO A 170 -3.58 25.43 -3.16
N ASP A 171 -4.27 24.29 -3.32
CA ASP A 171 -5.65 24.08 -2.82
C ASP A 171 -5.81 23.02 -1.71
N GLY A 172 -5.26 23.27 -0.53
CA GLY A 172 -5.70 22.58 0.70
C GLY A 172 -4.63 21.88 1.53
N ASN A 173 -3.36 22.23 1.37
CA ASN A 173 -2.37 21.78 2.34
C ASN A 173 -2.59 22.49 3.68
N THR A 174 -2.57 21.74 4.78
CA THR A 174 -1.46 22.03 5.68
C THR A 174 -0.54 20.84 5.73
N ASP A 175 0.38 20.93 4.78
CA ASP A 175 1.62 20.21 4.68
C ASP A 175 2.47 21.08 3.71
N PHE A 176 3.81 21.03 3.78
CA PHE A 176 4.70 21.94 3.06
C PHE A 176 5.82 21.17 2.36
N SER A 177 5.52 20.03 1.71
CA SER A 177 6.52 19.34 0.89
C SER A 177 6.08 18.86 -0.46
N GLY A 178 7.06 18.94 -1.35
CA GLY A 178 7.05 18.23 -2.59
C GLY A 178 6.64 19.16 -3.72
N ASP A 179 7.63 19.44 -4.55
CA ASP A 179 7.44 19.73 -5.96
C ASP A 179 6.24 18.92 -6.52
N PRO A 180 5.33 19.51 -7.32
CA PRO A 180 4.25 18.78 -7.99
C PRO A 180 4.71 17.55 -8.79
N ASN A 181 6.01 17.46 -9.09
CA ASN A 181 6.65 16.32 -9.74
C ASN A 181 7.05 15.18 -8.78
N HIS A 182 6.65 15.17 -7.51
CA HIS A 182 7.00 14.11 -6.55
C HIS A 182 5.84 13.15 -6.27
N PRO A 183 6.09 11.83 -6.13
CA PRO A 183 5.12 10.87 -5.62
C PRO A 183 4.66 11.24 -4.22
N LYS A 184 3.38 11.01 -3.87
CA LYS A 184 2.76 11.46 -2.62
C LYS A 184 1.96 10.37 -1.92
N ILE A 185 2.09 10.28 -0.60
CA ILE A 185 1.25 9.42 0.24
C ILE A 185 0.05 10.26 0.72
N MET A 186 -1.17 9.88 0.33
CA MET A 186 -2.38 10.59 0.76
C MET A 186 -3.14 9.81 1.84
N GLY A 187 -3.16 10.35 3.06
CA GLY A 187 -3.88 9.75 4.18
C GLY A 187 -3.13 8.60 4.85
N PRO A 188 -3.75 7.94 5.85
CA PRO A 188 -3.14 6.81 6.54
C PRO A 188 -3.05 5.60 5.61
N ALA A 189 -2.23 4.62 6.01
CA ALA A 189 -2.28 3.28 5.44
C ALA A 189 -3.70 2.69 5.59
N LYS A 190 -3.99 1.64 4.82
CA LYS A 190 -5.19 0.83 5.09
C LYS A 190 -5.18 0.32 6.53
N PRO A 191 -6.34 0.07 7.15
CA PRO A 191 -6.37 -0.57 8.48
C PRO A 191 -5.56 -1.87 8.48
N LEU A 192 -4.93 -2.17 9.61
CA LEU A 192 -4.23 -3.45 9.77
C LEU A 192 -5.20 -4.61 9.50
N GLY A 193 -4.78 -5.52 8.63
CA GLY A 193 -5.49 -6.75 8.32
C GLY A 193 -5.48 -7.73 9.50
N PRO A 194 -5.98 -8.96 9.29
CA PRO A 194 -5.82 -10.02 10.28
C PRO A 194 -4.33 -10.33 10.53
N ILE A 195 -4.05 -11.04 11.62
CA ILE A 195 -2.72 -11.55 11.92
C ILE A 195 -2.27 -12.45 10.76
N GLU A 196 -1.14 -12.09 10.15
CA GLU A 196 -0.50 -12.86 9.09
C GLU A 196 0.29 -14.04 9.68
N GLN A 197 1.08 -13.74 10.71
CA GLN A 197 2.01 -14.69 11.30
C GLN A 197 2.24 -14.38 12.78
N GLU A 198 2.39 -15.45 13.56
CA GLU A 198 2.86 -15.44 14.93
C GLU A 198 4.29 -16.02 14.93
N ASP A 199 5.15 -15.52 15.82
CA ASP A 199 6.55 -15.94 16.03
C ASP A 199 7.63 -15.30 15.15
N TYR A 200 7.30 -14.52 14.10
CA TYR A 200 8.30 -13.82 13.26
C TYR A 200 8.23 -12.31 13.43
N ASP A 201 9.37 -11.65 13.59
CA ASP A 201 9.46 -10.21 13.85
C ASP A 201 9.82 -9.37 12.61
N LEU A 202 10.94 -9.65 11.93
CA LEU A 202 11.45 -8.88 10.80
C LEU A 202 11.51 -9.76 9.55
N GLY A 203 11.04 -9.25 8.42
CA GLY A 203 11.12 -9.95 7.14
C GLY A 203 11.25 -8.98 5.99
N TYR A 204 12.48 -8.80 5.49
CA TYR A 204 12.77 -7.90 4.38
C TYR A 204 12.73 -8.68 3.07
N THR A 205 11.76 -8.36 2.22
CA THR A 205 11.56 -9.06 0.95
C THR A 205 12.41 -8.43 -0.15
N PHE A 206 13.01 -9.24 -1.02
CA PHE A 206 13.65 -8.75 -2.22
C PHE A 206 12.59 -8.44 -3.27
N LEU A 207 12.53 -7.19 -3.72
CA LEU A 207 11.60 -6.74 -4.76
C LEU A 207 12.36 -6.49 -6.07
N ASP A 208 11.79 -6.93 -7.18
CA ASP A 208 12.29 -6.60 -8.51
C ASP A 208 11.99 -5.13 -8.87
N GLU A 209 12.46 -4.69 -10.05
CA GLU A 209 12.24 -3.31 -10.54
C GLU A 209 10.76 -2.95 -10.76
N ASN A 210 9.89 -3.95 -10.86
CA ASN A 210 8.45 -3.78 -11.00
C ASN A 210 7.72 -3.89 -9.66
N GLY A 211 8.44 -4.03 -8.55
CA GLY A 211 7.89 -4.15 -7.20
C GLY A 211 7.40 -5.55 -6.85
N ASN A 212 7.62 -6.56 -7.69
CA ASN A 212 7.20 -7.92 -7.38
C ASN A 212 8.21 -8.58 -6.44
N PRO A 213 7.74 -9.40 -5.47
CA PRO A 213 8.63 -10.23 -4.67
C PRO A 213 9.38 -11.22 -5.57
N LEU A 214 10.71 -11.23 -5.47
CA LEU A 214 11.53 -12.25 -6.12
C LEU A 214 11.29 -13.62 -5.46
N PRO A 215 11.35 -14.71 -6.22
CA PRO A 215 11.20 -16.04 -5.64
C PRO A 215 12.48 -16.49 -4.90
N MET A 216 12.29 -17.17 -3.77
CA MET A 216 13.35 -17.89 -3.07
C MET A 216 13.92 -19.00 -3.98
N LEU A 217 15.23 -19.17 -3.95
CA LEU A 217 15.94 -20.19 -4.72
C LEU A 217 16.54 -21.23 -3.79
N ASP A 218 16.49 -22.50 -4.20
CA ASP A 218 17.21 -23.58 -3.52
C ASP A 218 18.72 -23.55 -3.85
N GLU A 219 19.50 -24.42 -3.21
CA GLU A 219 20.94 -24.60 -3.43
C GLU A 219 21.32 -24.89 -4.90
N ASN A 220 20.37 -25.37 -5.71
CA ASN A 220 20.54 -25.69 -7.13
C ASN A 220 20.04 -24.57 -8.04
N GLY A 221 19.53 -23.46 -7.48
CA GLY A 221 18.99 -22.32 -8.21
C GLY A 221 17.54 -22.50 -8.69
N ASN A 222 16.81 -23.52 -8.21
CA ASN A 222 15.40 -23.71 -8.55
C ASN A 222 14.50 -22.86 -7.65
N VAL A 223 13.38 -22.40 -8.22
CA VAL A 223 12.35 -21.69 -7.44
C VAL A 223 11.73 -22.61 -6.40
N VAL A 224 11.76 -22.17 -5.14
CA VAL A 224 11.09 -22.87 -4.04
C VAL A 224 9.59 -22.57 -4.08
N ILE A 225 8.78 -23.64 -4.10
CA ILE A 225 7.32 -23.57 -4.14
C ILE A 225 6.76 -23.92 -2.76
N ASP A 226 5.87 -23.09 -2.24
CA ASP A 226 5.10 -23.41 -1.04
C ASP A 226 4.12 -24.56 -1.36
N PRO A 227 4.25 -25.73 -0.71
CA PRO A 227 3.40 -26.88 -0.99
C PRO A 227 1.93 -26.66 -0.62
N LYS A 228 1.61 -25.69 0.25
CA LYS A 228 0.23 -25.39 0.65
C LYS A 228 -0.49 -24.51 -0.37
N THR A 229 0.21 -23.51 -0.91
CA THR A 229 -0.39 -22.52 -1.81
C THR A 229 -0.09 -22.79 -3.28
N GLY A 230 0.92 -23.61 -3.58
CA GLY A 230 1.42 -23.87 -4.94
C GLY A 230 2.10 -22.66 -5.58
N ARG A 231 2.43 -21.62 -4.79
CA ARG A 231 3.04 -20.38 -5.27
C ARG A 231 4.53 -20.34 -4.91
N PRO A 232 5.35 -19.60 -5.66
CA PRO A 232 6.73 -19.30 -5.25
C PRO A 232 6.75 -18.68 -3.86
N VAL A 233 7.65 -19.17 -3.01
CA VAL A 233 7.94 -18.55 -1.72
C VAL A 233 8.66 -17.22 -1.99
N PRO A 234 8.19 -16.07 -1.47
CA PRO A 234 8.91 -14.82 -1.56
C PRO A 234 10.29 -14.95 -0.94
N ASP A 235 11.31 -14.46 -1.64
CA ASP A 235 12.65 -14.39 -1.10
C ASP A 235 12.74 -13.21 -0.13
N SER A 236 13.03 -13.53 1.12
CA SER A 236 13.15 -12.54 2.17
C SER A 236 14.29 -12.93 3.10
N VAL A 237 14.95 -11.92 3.66
CA VAL A 237 15.83 -12.08 4.81
C VAL A 237 15.01 -11.87 6.07
N TRP A 238 14.91 -12.91 6.88
CA TRP A 238 14.16 -12.90 8.12
C TRP A 238 15.04 -12.64 9.33
N GLY A 239 14.46 -11.91 10.27
CA GLY A 239 14.88 -11.87 11.65
C GLY A 239 14.44 -13.14 12.38
N ASP A 240 15.03 -13.31 13.54
CA ASP A 240 14.86 -14.39 14.50
C ASP A 240 13.39 -14.78 14.78
N PRO A 241 12.97 -16.02 14.46
CA PRO A 241 11.71 -16.54 14.94
C PRO A 241 11.83 -16.94 16.42
N ALA A 242 10.91 -16.47 17.24
CA ALA A 242 10.82 -16.92 18.62
C ALA A 242 10.40 -18.41 18.63
N ASP A 243 11.21 -19.33 19.16
CA ASP A 243 10.85 -20.74 19.44
C ASP A 243 10.55 -20.94 20.95
N ASN A 244 9.53 -21.76 21.29
CA ASN A 244 9.30 -22.14 22.70
C ASN A 244 10.52 -22.90 23.18
N ASN A 245 10.97 -22.62 24.40
CA ASN A 245 11.90 -23.52 25.08
C ASN A 245 11.31 -24.93 25.08
N ALA A 246 12.16 -25.95 25.08
CA ALA A 246 11.73 -27.35 25.05
C ALA A 246 10.80 -27.74 26.22
N ASP A 247 10.75 -26.95 27.29
CA ASP A 247 9.88 -27.10 28.46
C ASP A 247 8.54 -26.32 28.38
N GLY A 248 8.27 -25.65 27.26
CA GLY A 248 7.06 -24.85 27.05
C GLY A 248 7.06 -23.48 27.73
N SER A 249 8.18 -23.06 28.32
CA SER A 249 8.34 -21.71 28.86
C SER A 249 8.52 -20.65 27.74
N PRO A 250 8.25 -19.36 28.05
CA PRO A 250 8.27 -18.27 27.06
C PRO A 250 9.58 -18.18 26.29
N ARG A 251 9.43 -17.91 24.98
CA ARG A 251 10.43 -18.01 23.92
C ARG A 251 11.58 -17.01 24.10
N VAL A 252 12.81 -17.51 24.20
CA VAL A 252 14.03 -16.68 24.15
C VAL A 252 14.38 -16.44 22.68
N PRO A 253 14.77 -15.22 22.27
CA PRO A 253 15.29 -14.95 20.93
C PRO A 253 16.47 -15.89 20.58
N HIS A 254 16.50 -16.47 19.39
CA HIS A 254 17.58 -17.34 18.89
C HIS A 254 18.32 -16.70 17.69
N PRO A 255 19.42 -17.28 17.20
CA PRO A 255 19.98 -16.88 15.91
C PRO A 255 18.96 -17.11 14.78
N PRO A 256 18.92 -16.27 13.73
CA PRO A 256 18.02 -16.49 12.61
C PRO A 256 18.35 -17.80 11.90
N ARG A 257 17.36 -18.69 11.80
CA ARG A 257 17.41 -19.85 10.88
C ARG A 257 17.07 -19.48 9.44
N ASP A 258 17.27 -18.21 9.07
CA ASP A 258 17.00 -17.73 7.73
C ASP A 258 17.92 -18.45 6.73
N HIS A 259 17.36 -18.94 5.62
CA HIS A 259 18.09 -19.72 4.63
C HIS A 259 19.30 -18.98 4.03
N HIS A 260 19.34 -17.64 4.09
CA HIS A 260 20.48 -16.86 3.63
C HIS A 260 21.68 -16.93 4.57
N PHE A 261 21.45 -17.08 5.87
CA PHE A 261 22.49 -17.03 6.91
C PHE A 261 22.60 -18.32 7.72
N ALA A 262 21.77 -19.34 7.44
CA ALA A 262 21.74 -20.62 8.13
C ALA A 262 23.10 -21.36 8.10
N ASP A 263 23.88 -21.21 7.02
CA ASP A 263 25.22 -21.81 6.92
C ASP A 263 26.28 -21.05 7.75
N MET A 264 26.01 -19.81 8.15
CA MET A 264 26.83 -19.09 9.13
C MET A 264 26.50 -19.56 10.56
N ASP A 265 25.26 -19.98 10.81
CA ASP A 265 24.63 -20.15 12.13
C ASP A 265 25.34 -21.17 13.06
N ALA A 266 25.86 -22.28 12.55
CA ALA A 266 26.27 -23.39 13.42
C ALA A 266 27.39 -23.07 14.45
N ASN A 267 28.19 -22.02 14.25
CA ASN A 267 29.21 -21.55 15.20
C ASN A 267 29.35 -20.02 15.24
N ASP A 268 28.40 -19.27 14.69
CA ASP A 268 28.48 -17.82 14.60
C ASP A 268 28.10 -17.17 15.94
N PRO A 269 29.02 -16.47 16.64
CA PRO A 269 28.74 -15.88 17.95
C PRO A 269 27.93 -14.57 17.84
N TYR A 270 27.30 -14.32 16.70
CA TYR A 270 26.58 -13.11 16.40
C TYR A 270 25.13 -13.42 16.01
N ARG A 271 24.20 -12.63 16.54
CA ARG A 271 22.80 -12.66 16.12
C ARG A 271 22.62 -11.74 14.92
N THR A 272 22.27 -12.31 13.76
CA THR A 272 22.02 -11.52 12.55
C THR A 272 20.60 -10.92 12.60
N LEU A 273 20.46 -9.63 12.32
CA LEU A 273 19.18 -8.91 12.33
C LEU A 273 19.06 -8.12 11.04
N PRO A 274 18.11 -8.42 10.14
CA PRO A 274 18.00 -7.69 8.89
C PRO A 274 17.51 -6.25 9.10
N THR A 275 18.08 -5.33 8.33
CA THR A 275 17.76 -3.89 8.38
C THR A 275 17.37 -3.33 7.01
N GLY A 276 17.57 -4.08 5.93
CA GLY A 276 17.26 -3.65 4.58
C GLY A 276 17.58 -4.71 3.52
N THR A 277 16.91 -4.65 2.39
CA THR A 277 17.23 -5.46 1.20
C THR A 277 17.10 -4.61 -0.06
N THR A 278 17.88 -4.93 -1.09
CA THR A 278 17.68 -4.41 -2.45
C THR A 278 18.18 -5.39 -3.49
N VAL A 279 17.83 -5.13 -4.75
CA VAL A 279 18.36 -5.85 -5.91
C VAL A 279 19.36 -4.95 -6.63
N GLY A 280 20.57 -5.44 -6.80
CA GLY A 280 21.66 -4.76 -7.50
C GLY A 280 21.46 -4.67 -9.01
N PRO A 281 22.31 -3.92 -9.72
CA PRO A 281 22.19 -3.69 -11.15
C PRO A 281 22.21 -4.95 -12.02
N ASN A 282 22.85 -6.03 -11.57
CA ASN A 282 22.93 -7.29 -12.31
C ASN A 282 22.04 -8.38 -11.69
N GLY A 283 21.10 -8.01 -10.82
CA GLY A 283 20.20 -8.93 -10.13
C GLY A 283 20.76 -9.51 -8.84
N GLU A 284 21.88 -9.00 -8.33
CA GLU A 284 22.42 -9.41 -7.04
C GLU A 284 21.44 -9.10 -5.92
N ARG A 285 21.24 -10.04 -4.98
CA ARG A 285 20.38 -9.85 -3.81
C ARG A 285 21.24 -9.31 -2.67
N ILE A 286 21.08 -8.03 -2.34
CA ILE A 286 21.89 -7.36 -1.32
C ILE A 286 21.09 -7.21 -0.03
N ALA A 287 21.60 -7.78 1.06
CA ALA A 287 21.03 -7.67 2.39
C ALA A 287 21.88 -6.76 3.28
N LEU A 288 21.22 -5.91 4.07
CA LEU A 288 21.82 -5.14 5.14
C LEU A 288 21.43 -5.75 6.48
N VAL A 289 22.41 -5.92 7.37
CA VAL A 289 22.20 -6.57 8.67
C VAL A 289 22.92 -5.83 9.79
N SER A 290 22.34 -5.89 10.99
CA SER A 290 23.01 -5.69 12.27
C SER A 290 23.44 -7.05 12.81
N ARG A 291 24.65 -7.15 13.37
CA ARG A 291 25.19 -8.40 13.94
C ARG A 291 25.69 -8.17 15.38
N PRO A 292 24.80 -7.92 16.35
CA PRO A 292 25.16 -7.91 17.77
C PRO A 292 25.77 -9.27 18.20
N PRO A 293 26.82 -9.28 19.04
CA PRO A 293 27.29 -10.50 19.68
C PRO A 293 26.18 -11.14 20.52
N ASP A 294 26.06 -12.46 20.45
CA ASP A 294 25.24 -13.25 21.37
C ASP A 294 25.99 -13.47 22.70
N ASP A 295 26.26 -12.36 23.39
CA ASP A 295 27.00 -12.32 24.65
C ASP A 295 26.24 -11.48 25.70
N PRO A 296 25.79 -12.07 26.82
CA PRO A 296 25.13 -11.34 27.90
C PRO A 296 25.97 -10.18 28.45
N ALA A 297 27.30 -10.31 28.51
CA ALA A 297 28.18 -9.25 28.99
C ALA A 297 28.21 -8.05 28.04
N TRP A 298 28.14 -8.31 26.73
CA TRP A 298 27.99 -7.26 25.72
C TRP A 298 26.65 -6.53 25.90
N ALA A 299 25.55 -7.27 26.05
CA ALA A 299 24.21 -6.67 26.21
C ALA A 299 24.11 -5.82 27.49
N GLU A 300 24.69 -6.30 28.60
CA GLU A 300 24.77 -5.53 29.85
C GLU A 300 25.59 -4.25 29.67
N ASN A 301 26.72 -4.33 28.98
CA ASN A 301 27.57 -3.18 28.70
C ASN A 301 26.87 -2.15 27.80
N GLN A 302 26.14 -2.58 26.76
CA GLN A 302 25.37 -1.66 25.92
C GLN A 302 24.31 -0.92 26.73
N THR A 303 23.54 -1.66 27.52
CA THR A 303 22.49 -1.09 28.38
C THR A 303 23.06 -0.06 29.35
N LYS A 304 24.18 -0.35 30.02
CA LYS A 304 24.86 0.59 30.93
C LYS A 304 25.31 1.88 30.25
N ASN A 305 25.64 1.82 28.97
CA ASN A 305 26.11 2.96 28.18
C ASN A 305 24.98 3.64 27.37
N GLY A 306 23.71 3.28 27.61
CA GLY A 306 22.57 3.86 26.89
C GLY A 306 22.53 3.51 25.40
N LYS A 307 23.14 2.38 25.02
CA LYS A 307 23.18 1.86 23.65
C LYS A 307 22.19 0.73 23.46
N SER A 308 21.75 0.54 22.23
CA SER A 308 20.86 -0.54 21.85
C SER A 308 21.59 -1.87 21.81
N VAL A 309 20.97 -2.91 22.38
CA VAL A 309 21.45 -4.30 22.34
C VAL A 309 21.13 -4.99 21.00
N TYR A 310 20.42 -4.31 20.09
CA TYR A 310 20.03 -4.87 18.80
C TYR A 310 20.77 -4.20 17.63
N VAL A 311 21.48 -3.10 17.91
CA VAL A 311 22.07 -2.25 16.88
C VAL A 311 23.60 -2.33 16.92
N THR A 312 24.17 -2.67 15.77
CA THR A 312 25.60 -2.57 15.48
C THR A 312 25.76 -1.83 14.15
N GLN A 313 26.99 -1.45 13.81
CA GLN A 313 27.27 -0.84 12.52
C GLN A 313 26.79 -1.80 11.41
N THR A 314 25.93 -1.31 10.52
CA THR A 314 25.31 -2.12 9.48
C THR A 314 26.37 -2.74 8.58
N GLU A 315 26.21 -4.02 8.28
CA GLU A 315 27.05 -4.77 7.36
C GLU A 315 26.23 -5.16 6.13
N ALA A 316 26.83 -5.05 4.95
CA ALA A 316 26.22 -5.45 3.70
C ALA A 316 26.69 -6.85 3.27
N TYR A 317 25.77 -7.66 2.76
CA TYR A 317 26.02 -8.99 2.22
C TYR A 317 25.39 -9.11 0.84
N ASP A 318 26.10 -9.74 -0.09
CA ASP A 318 25.49 -10.32 -1.28
C ASP A 318 25.06 -11.75 -0.94
N VAL A 319 23.74 -11.96 -0.92
CA VAL A 319 23.10 -13.22 -0.54
C VAL A 319 22.59 -14.00 -1.75
N THR A 320 23.00 -13.62 -2.97
CA THR A 320 22.61 -14.32 -4.21
C THR A 320 23.03 -15.78 -4.21
N ARG A 321 24.08 -16.13 -3.44
CA ARG A 321 24.63 -17.48 -3.34
C ARG A 321 24.95 -17.81 -1.88
N GLN A 322 24.96 -19.11 -1.58
CA GLN A 322 25.42 -19.64 -0.30
C GLN A 322 26.88 -20.10 -0.37
N PRO A 323 27.70 -19.83 0.67
CA PRO A 323 27.41 -18.93 1.79
C PRO A 323 27.39 -17.45 1.33
N PRO A 324 26.69 -16.54 2.04
CA PRO A 324 26.58 -15.16 1.62
C PRO A 324 27.94 -14.45 1.70
N GLN A 325 28.20 -13.56 0.74
CA GLN A 325 29.45 -12.83 0.64
C GLN A 325 29.36 -11.50 1.39
N SER A 326 30.17 -11.31 2.43
CA SER A 326 30.29 -9.99 3.08
C SER A 326 30.88 -8.97 2.10
N LEU A 327 30.21 -7.83 1.99
CA LEU A 327 30.66 -6.65 1.27
C LEU A 327 31.35 -5.64 2.21
N GLY A 328 31.18 -5.84 3.52
CA GLY A 328 31.78 -5.03 4.59
C GLY A 328 30.80 -4.11 5.28
N LYS A 329 31.31 -3.42 6.31
CA LYS A 329 30.52 -2.50 7.13
C LYS A 329 30.27 -1.19 6.39
N LEU A 330 29.04 -0.69 6.48
CA LEU A 330 28.63 0.57 5.90
C LEU A 330 29.33 1.73 6.61
N GLN A 331 30.19 2.41 5.88
CA GLN A 331 30.94 3.56 6.36
C GLN A 331 31.10 4.57 5.23
N GLY A 332 30.83 5.83 5.52
CA GLY A 332 31.13 6.93 4.61
C GLY A 332 32.64 7.09 4.41
N VAL A 333 33.03 7.64 3.27
CA VAL A 333 34.43 7.99 2.98
C VAL A 333 35.03 9.01 3.95
N ASP A 334 34.18 9.74 4.67
CA ASP A 334 34.52 10.66 5.76
C ASP A 334 34.68 9.96 7.12
N GLY A 335 34.47 8.64 7.16
CA GLY A 335 34.52 7.82 8.36
C GLY A 335 33.19 7.70 9.12
N SER A 336 32.12 8.38 8.67
CA SER A 336 30.77 8.28 9.27
C SER A 336 30.26 6.83 9.22
N LYS A 337 29.74 6.32 10.34
CA LYS A 337 29.22 4.95 10.41
C LYS A 337 27.72 4.96 10.21
N VAL A 338 27.20 3.93 9.54
CA VAL A 338 25.76 3.77 9.33
C VAL A 338 25.25 2.62 10.20
N TYR A 339 24.12 2.85 10.86
CA TYR A 339 23.44 1.90 11.73
C TYR A 339 21.99 1.74 11.27
N GLN A 340 21.38 0.56 11.47
CA GLN A 340 19.99 0.28 11.04
C GLN A 340 19.69 0.71 9.58
N GLY A 341 20.65 0.50 8.68
CA GLY A 341 20.56 0.96 7.31
C GLY A 341 19.53 0.18 6.48
N SER A 342 18.71 0.92 5.74
CA SER A 342 17.94 0.44 4.59
C SER A 342 18.57 0.93 3.29
N ILE A 343 18.30 0.27 2.16
CA ILE A 343 19.02 0.50 0.90
C ILE A 343 18.11 0.39 -0.31
N VAL A 344 18.42 1.17 -1.35
CA VAL A 344 17.85 1.01 -2.69
C VAL A 344 18.90 1.24 -3.77
N TYR A 345 18.85 0.46 -4.83
CA TYR A 345 19.53 0.78 -6.08
C TYR A 345 18.64 1.70 -6.94
N ASP A 346 19.10 2.90 -7.23
CA ASP A 346 18.44 3.80 -8.18
C ASP A 346 19.03 3.60 -9.58
N LYS A 347 18.24 2.96 -10.46
CA LYS A 347 18.62 2.66 -11.84
C LYS A 347 18.86 3.92 -12.68
N ALA A 348 18.17 5.03 -12.36
CA ALA A 348 18.28 6.27 -13.13
C ALA A 348 19.66 6.93 -12.96
N SER A 349 20.20 6.95 -11.74
CA SER A 349 21.54 7.44 -11.45
C SER A 349 22.63 6.37 -11.49
N GLY A 350 22.24 5.09 -11.45
CA GLY A 350 23.14 3.94 -11.35
C GLY A 350 23.84 3.84 -9.99
N ARG A 351 23.22 4.32 -8.92
CA ARG A 351 23.84 4.44 -7.58
C ARG A 351 23.04 3.69 -6.51
N MET A 352 23.74 3.32 -5.45
CA MET A 352 23.13 2.84 -4.21
C MET A 352 22.88 4.02 -3.28
N TYR A 353 21.71 4.01 -2.65
CA TYR A 353 21.31 4.96 -1.61
C TYR A 353 21.02 4.20 -0.34
N VAL A 354 21.65 4.61 0.74
CA VAL A 354 21.47 4.04 2.08
C VAL A 354 20.87 5.09 2.98
N VAL A 355 19.84 4.74 3.73
CA VAL A 355 19.30 5.56 4.82
C VAL A 355 19.41 4.80 6.12
N GLY A 356 20.03 5.40 7.13
CA GLY A 356 20.25 4.76 8.43
C GLY A 356 20.57 5.78 9.51
N ASN A 357 20.73 5.32 10.74
CA ASN A 357 21.06 6.16 11.89
C ASN A 357 22.56 6.44 11.97
N HIS A 358 22.91 7.55 12.61
CA HIS A 358 24.32 7.95 12.82
C HIS A 358 24.99 7.20 13.97
N GLY A 359 24.21 6.57 14.87
CA GLY A 359 24.72 5.87 16.04
C GLY A 359 23.94 4.62 16.42
N ASP A 360 24.41 3.99 17.50
CA ASP A 360 23.83 2.81 18.15
C ASP A 360 23.13 3.14 19.48
N GLY A 361 22.82 4.42 19.72
CA GLY A 361 22.16 4.89 20.94
C GLY A 361 20.72 4.38 21.05
N SER A 362 20.29 4.01 22.26
CA SER A 362 18.89 3.74 22.53
C SER A 362 18.07 5.04 22.39
N GLY A 363 17.21 5.10 21.38
CA GLY A 363 16.46 6.31 21.04
C GLY A 363 17.20 7.28 20.11
N ASP A 364 18.27 6.85 19.43
CA ASP A 364 18.79 7.60 18.28
C ASP A 364 17.71 7.64 17.19
N THR A 365 17.27 8.86 16.86
CA THR A 365 16.20 9.10 15.90
C THR A 365 16.70 9.79 14.63
N ALA A 366 17.98 10.17 14.58
CA ALA A 366 18.54 10.94 13.49
C ALA A 366 18.93 10.02 12.33
N ARG A 367 18.14 10.04 11.26
CA ARG A 367 18.42 9.32 10.02
C ARG A 367 19.26 10.15 9.08
N GLY A 368 20.43 9.66 8.70
CA GLY A 368 21.25 10.17 7.62
C GLY A 368 20.98 9.44 6.30
N MET A 369 21.32 10.09 5.19
CA MET A 369 21.40 9.47 3.86
C MET A 369 22.84 9.44 3.38
N TRP A 370 23.25 8.31 2.81
CA TRP A 370 24.51 8.13 2.10
C TRP A 370 24.26 7.67 0.67
N ARG A 371 25.07 8.16 -0.24
CA ARG A 371 25.02 7.81 -1.66
C ARG A 371 26.36 7.27 -2.13
N SER A 372 26.36 6.18 -2.89
CA SER A 372 27.57 5.64 -3.50
C SER A 372 28.01 6.46 -4.73
N ASP A 373 29.23 6.22 -5.20
CA ASP A 373 29.59 6.48 -6.60
C ASP A 373 28.77 5.56 -7.54
N PRO A 374 28.64 5.85 -8.86
CA PRO A 374 27.91 4.96 -9.76
C PRO A 374 28.51 3.56 -9.70
N VAL A 375 27.67 2.53 -9.66
CA VAL A 375 28.11 1.15 -9.54
C VAL A 375 28.95 0.79 -10.77
N ASP A 376 30.20 0.37 -10.55
CA ASP A 376 31.06 -0.14 -11.61
C ASP A 376 30.59 -1.56 -12.00
N PRO A 377 30.16 -1.80 -13.25
CA PRO A 377 29.71 -3.13 -13.66
C PRO A 377 30.78 -4.22 -13.54
N ASN A 378 32.07 -3.87 -13.55
CA ASN A 378 33.16 -4.84 -13.36
C ASN A 378 33.43 -5.15 -11.89
N HIS A 379 33.03 -4.23 -11.00
CA HIS A 379 33.19 -4.33 -9.57
C HIS A 379 31.88 -3.93 -8.86
N PRO A 380 30.78 -4.68 -9.11
CA PRO A 380 29.43 -4.26 -8.75
C PRO A 380 29.21 -4.13 -7.25
N ASN A 381 30.10 -4.67 -6.42
CA ASN A 381 30.04 -4.60 -4.95
C ASN A 381 30.95 -3.51 -4.34
N ASP A 382 31.77 -2.81 -5.13
CA ASP A 382 32.69 -1.77 -4.61
C ASP A 382 31.96 -0.48 -4.18
N TRP A 383 30.67 -0.34 -4.50
CA TRP A 383 29.83 0.79 -4.07
C TRP A 383 29.90 1.06 -2.57
N VAL A 384 30.03 0.00 -1.76
CA VAL A 384 30.07 0.07 -0.28
C VAL A 384 31.23 0.91 0.25
N LYS A 385 32.33 1.01 -0.52
CA LYS A 385 33.54 1.78 -0.18
C LYS A 385 33.45 3.26 -0.58
N THR A 386 32.39 3.63 -1.30
CA THR A 386 32.27 4.94 -1.96
C THR A 386 31.15 5.80 -1.37
N LEU A 387 30.55 5.37 -0.27
CA LEU A 387 29.43 6.06 0.36
C LEU A 387 29.81 7.48 0.80
N ARG A 388 29.02 8.46 0.39
CA ARG A 388 29.18 9.88 0.75
C ARG A 388 27.90 10.35 1.42
N TYR A 389 28.04 10.93 2.60
CA TYR A 389 26.92 11.54 3.32
C TYR A 389 26.27 12.65 2.48
N GLN A 390 24.93 12.67 2.44
CA GLN A 390 24.14 13.64 1.66
C GLN A 390 23.36 14.61 2.56
N GLY A 391 23.01 14.20 3.78
CA GLY A 391 22.22 15.00 4.71
C GLY A 391 21.30 14.14 5.58
N ASP A 392 20.62 14.79 6.52
CA ASP A 392 19.65 14.14 7.39
C ASP A 392 18.28 14.03 6.72
N VAL A 393 17.66 12.86 6.78
CA VAL A 393 16.26 12.63 6.41
C VAL A 393 15.40 13.15 7.55
N PRO A 394 14.64 14.22 7.35
CA PRO A 394 14.16 14.94 8.50
C PRO A 394 12.78 14.36 8.92
N SER A 395 12.40 14.41 10.21
CA SER A 395 11.08 14.06 10.82
C SER A 395 10.46 12.67 10.58
N LEU A 396 11.18 11.71 9.99
CA LEU A 396 10.73 10.32 9.94
C LEU A 396 10.96 9.64 11.29
N PRO A 397 10.02 8.83 11.82
CA PRO A 397 10.25 7.96 12.96
C PRO A 397 11.58 7.21 12.86
N GLY A 398 12.38 7.26 13.93
CA GLY A 398 13.82 7.03 13.84
C GLY A 398 14.41 5.93 14.74
N SER A 399 13.78 5.64 15.88
CA SER A 399 14.36 4.76 16.92
C SER A 399 14.37 3.27 16.55
N ARG A 400 13.61 2.88 15.52
CA ARG A 400 13.43 1.49 15.07
C ARG A 400 13.81 1.33 13.60
N GLU A 401 13.51 0.17 13.03
CA GLU A 401 13.86 -0.23 11.68
C GLU A 401 13.28 0.73 10.62
N SER A 402 13.89 0.74 9.44
CA SER A 402 13.46 1.52 8.29
C SER A 402 13.47 0.69 7.02
N SER A 403 12.73 1.11 5.99
CA SER A 403 12.72 0.43 4.71
C SER A 403 12.66 1.45 3.59
N LEU A 404 13.66 1.43 2.72
CA LEU A 404 13.73 2.25 1.51
C LEU A 404 13.37 1.35 0.32
N VAL A 405 12.39 1.76 -0.48
CA VAL A 405 11.88 0.97 -1.60
C VAL A 405 11.77 1.82 -2.85
N ALA A 406 12.16 1.24 -3.99
CA ALA A 406 11.94 1.82 -5.30
C ALA A 406 10.48 1.65 -5.72
N LEU A 407 9.90 2.68 -6.33
CA LEU A 407 8.54 2.63 -6.85
C LEU A 407 8.57 2.30 -8.34
N PRO A 408 7.77 1.31 -8.81
CA PRO A 408 7.79 0.86 -10.21
C PRO A 408 7.51 1.98 -11.23
N HIS A 409 6.67 2.95 -10.86
CA HIS A 409 6.31 4.07 -11.72
C HIS A 409 7.14 5.34 -11.47
N GLY A 410 8.21 5.23 -10.69
CA GLY A 410 9.19 6.28 -10.46
C GLY A 410 9.22 6.79 -9.02
N GLY A 411 10.42 7.14 -8.59
CA GLY A 411 10.69 7.62 -7.23
C GLY A 411 10.90 6.50 -6.23
N VAL A 412 10.90 6.91 -4.96
CA VAL A 412 11.16 6.04 -3.81
C VAL A 412 10.20 6.36 -2.67
N ALA A 413 9.98 5.38 -1.82
CA ALA A 413 9.33 5.55 -0.53
C ALA A 413 10.25 5.08 0.58
N LEU A 414 10.25 5.81 1.69
CA LEU A 414 10.98 5.47 2.89
C LEU A 414 9.99 5.35 4.05
N PHE A 415 10.00 4.19 4.68
CA PHE A 415 9.21 3.85 5.85
C PHE A 415 10.13 3.84 7.08
N GLY A 416 9.64 4.33 8.21
CA GLY A 416 10.37 4.29 9.47
C GLY A 416 9.42 4.09 10.65
N ALA A 417 9.96 3.56 11.74
CA ALA A 417 9.23 3.38 12.98
C ALA A 417 9.97 3.96 14.19
N ASP A 418 9.23 4.11 15.29
CA ASP A 418 9.71 4.56 16.60
C ASP A 418 9.18 3.60 17.69
N ASP A 419 9.67 3.74 18.93
CA ASP A 419 9.17 2.95 20.07
C ASP A 419 7.72 3.25 20.44
N TYR A 420 7.08 4.24 19.80
CA TYR A 420 5.73 4.69 20.09
C TYR A 420 5.50 4.93 21.59
N ALA A 421 5.95 6.10 22.06
CA ALA A 421 5.79 6.53 23.45
C ALA A 421 4.96 7.84 23.51
N PRO A 422 3.62 7.77 23.43
CA PRO A 422 2.77 8.95 23.46
C PRO A 422 2.93 9.81 24.73
N ALA A 423 3.23 9.19 25.86
CA ALA A 423 3.51 9.87 27.12
C ALA A 423 4.76 10.78 27.05
N GLU A 424 5.67 10.51 26.13
CA GLU A 424 6.91 11.26 25.88
C GLU A 424 6.79 12.18 24.64
N GLY A 425 5.58 12.30 24.07
CA GLY A 425 5.32 13.08 22.85
C GLY A 425 5.67 12.36 21.54
N ARG A 426 6.10 11.10 21.59
CA ARG A 426 6.37 10.25 20.41
C ARG A 426 5.08 9.56 19.95
N ASN A 427 4.28 10.31 19.20
CA ASN A 427 2.91 9.91 18.84
C ASN A 427 2.79 9.15 17.50
N MET A 428 3.84 9.12 16.68
CA MET A 428 3.83 8.45 15.37
C MET A 428 4.60 7.14 15.45
N ALA A 429 3.88 6.03 15.49
CA ALA A 429 4.46 4.69 15.61
C ALA A 429 5.20 4.27 14.34
N VAL A 430 4.54 4.50 13.20
CA VAL A 430 5.07 4.21 11.86
C VAL A 430 4.76 5.40 10.96
N GLY A 431 5.78 5.88 10.26
CA GLY A 431 5.66 6.98 9.33
C GLY A 431 6.29 6.65 8.00
N ALA A 432 5.87 7.37 6.96
CA ALA A 432 6.48 7.26 5.64
C ALA A 432 6.57 8.59 4.93
N ILE A 433 7.54 8.66 4.03
CA ILE A 433 7.73 9.76 3.07
C ILE A 433 8.02 9.19 1.69
N SER A 434 7.71 9.94 0.65
CA SER A 434 8.02 9.60 -0.74
C SER A 434 8.65 10.78 -1.47
N ALA A 435 9.43 10.50 -2.51
CA ALA A 435 10.04 11.51 -3.35
C ALA A 435 10.36 10.96 -4.75
N ALA A 436 10.50 11.85 -5.73
CA ALA A 436 10.81 11.47 -7.12
C ALA A 436 12.24 10.91 -7.28
N THR A 437 13.12 11.26 -6.36
CA THR A 437 14.49 10.75 -6.28
C THR A 437 14.83 10.45 -4.83
N PRO A 438 15.81 9.57 -4.57
CA PRO A 438 16.32 9.35 -3.21
C PRO A 438 16.71 10.67 -2.50
N GLU A 439 17.51 11.54 -3.11
CA GLU A 439 17.89 12.81 -2.47
C GLU A 439 16.70 13.72 -2.17
N GLY A 440 15.60 13.61 -2.92
CA GLY A 440 14.37 14.34 -2.64
C GLY A 440 13.80 14.07 -1.24
N LEU A 441 14.06 12.87 -0.68
CA LEU A 441 13.64 12.51 0.69
C LEU A 441 14.25 13.42 1.76
N LEU A 442 15.42 14.01 1.51
CA LEU A 442 16.07 14.96 2.42
C LEU A 442 15.27 16.24 2.65
N GLN A 443 14.30 16.51 1.76
CA GLN A 443 13.47 17.72 1.81
C GLN A 443 11.99 17.41 2.00
N THR A 444 11.59 16.13 2.02
CA THR A 444 10.19 15.73 2.15
C THR A 444 9.67 16.02 3.57
N ARG A 445 8.53 16.69 3.63
CA ARG A 445 8.00 17.49 4.76
C ARG A 445 6.49 17.71 4.61
N PRO A 446 5.69 16.80 5.14
CA PRO A 446 5.76 16.28 6.47
C PRO A 446 6.01 14.78 6.29
N VAL A 447 5.97 14.10 7.41
CA VAL A 447 5.90 12.67 7.39
C VAL A 447 4.44 12.27 7.49
N THR A 448 4.03 11.31 6.67
CA THR A 448 2.70 10.74 6.76
C THR A 448 2.67 9.72 7.88
N ASP A 449 1.88 10.00 8.92
CA ASP A 449 1.54 9.01 9.94
C ASP A 449 0.67 7.91 9.31
N LEU A 450 1.24 6.72 9.20
CA LEU A 450 0.57 5.61 8.52
C LEU A 450 -0.53 4.99 9.37
N LEU A 451 -0.41 5.06 10.70
CA LEU A 451 -1.31 4.40 11.64
C LEU A 451 -1.71 5.36 12.78
N PRO A 452 -2.42 6.46 12.45
CA PRO A 452 -2.72 7.50 13.41
C PRO A 452 -3.64 7.03 14.53
N ALA A 453 -3.29 7.41 15.76
CA ALA A 453 -4.02 7.06 16.96
C ALA A 453 -5.52 7.44 16.85
N GLY A 454 -6.40 6.51 17.26
CA GLY A 454 -7.85 6.72 17.29
C GLY A 454 -8.57 6.61 15.94
N LYS A 455 -7.85 6.52 14.81
CA LYS A 455 -8.43 6.23 13.48
C LYS A 455 -8.24 4.77 13.06
N THR A 456 -7.16 4.14 13.52
CA THR A 456 -6.89 2.72 13.36
C THR A 456 -6.76 2.10 14.74
N ALA A 457 -7.35 0.92 14.96
CA ALA A 457 -7.19 0.18 16.21
C ALA A 457 -5.73 -0.32 16.30
N TRP A 458 -4.85 0.48 16.90
CA TRP A 458 -3.48 0.08 17.15
C TRP A 458 -3.48 -1.04 18.20
N PRO A 459 -2.86 -2.21 17.96
CA PRO A 459 -2.96 -3.34 18.87
C PRO A 459 -2.12 -3.17 20.15
N GLY A 460 -1.40 -2.05 20.29
CA GLY A 460 -0.46 -1.76 21.37
C GLY A 460 0.98 -2.14 21.00
N GLY A 461 1.93 -1.78 21.87
CA GLY A 461 3.36 -2.06 21.67
C GLY A 461 4.08 -1.14 20.68
N ALA A 462 5.40 -1.25 20.66
CA ALA A 462 6.28 -0.59 19.69
C ALA A 462 6.30 -1.39 18.38
N PRO A 463 6.08 -0.75 17.21
CA PRO A 463 6.32 -1.38 15.92
C PRO A 463 7.82 -1.51 15.62
N TYR A 464 8.17 -2.49 14.79
CA TYR A 464 9.52 -2.59 14.21
C TYR A 464 9.68 -1.70 12.98
N ALA A 465 8.83 -1.88 11.97
CA ALA A 465 8.72 -1.03 10.78
C ALA A 465 7.49 -1.42 9.96
N ALA A 466 7.11 -0.60 8.98
CA ALA A 466 6.35 -1.06 7.82
C ALA A 466 7.34 -1.55 6.76
N LEU A 467 7.43 -2.88 6.60
CA LEU A 467 8.35 -3.58 5.72
C LEU A 467 7.64 -3.92 4.41
N PRO A 468 8.06 -3.38 3.26
CA PRO A 468 7.45 -3.70 1.97
C PRO A 468 7.55 -5.21 1.64
N THR A 469 6.43 -5.80 1.22
CA THR A 469 6.33 -7.20 0.75
C THR A 469 6.00 -7.28 -0.74
N GLY A 470 5.57 -6.17 -1.33
CA GLY A 470 5.34 -6.00 -2.75
C GLY A 470 4.88 -4.58 -3.08
N VAL A 471 4.96 -4.19 -4.34
CA VAL A 471 4.36 -2.96 -4.87
C VAL A 471 3.56 -3.31 -6.11
N HIS A 472 2.31 -2.85 -6.18
CA HIS A 472 1.45 -3.06 -7.33
C HIS A 472 0.75 -1.77 -7.75
N TRP A 473 0.45 -1.62 -9.03
CA TRP A 473 -0.27 -0.46 -9.53
C TRP A 473 -1.78 -0.61 -9.33
N ASP A 474 -2.42 0.39 -8.71
CA ASP A 474 -3.87 0.54 -8.70
C ASP A 474 -4.29 1.54 -9.78
N PRO A 475 -4.90 1.06 -10.90
CA PRO A 475 -5.30 1.94 -12.00
C PRO A 475 -6.48 2.86 -11.66
N ALA A 476 -7.28 2.53 -10.65
CA ALA A 476 -8.40 3.37 -10.22
C ALA A 476 -7.92 4.53 -9.34
N LEU A 477 -6.92 4.28 -8.49
CA LEU A 477 -6.28 5.31 -7.68
C LEU A 477 -5.19 6.08 -8.42
N ARG A 478 -4.68 5.51 -9.53
CA ARG A 478 -3.47 5.97 -10.22
C ARG A 478 -2.30 6.12 -9.25
N ALA A 479 -2.08 5.06 -8.48
CA ALA A 479 -1.09 5.02 -7.42
C ALA A 479 -0.33 3.69 -7.40
N ASP A 480 0.95 3.75 -7.04
CA ASP A 480 1.69 2.57 -6.58
C ASP A 480 1.20 2.24 -5.17
N VAL A 481 0.68 1.03 -4.99
CA VAL A 481 0.24 0.51 -3.70
C VAL A 481 1.35 -0.38 -3.17
N VAL A 482 2.03 0.11 -2.12
CA VAL A 482 3.04 -0.66 -1.40
C VAL A 482 2.33 -1.55 -0.39
N ASP A 483 2.35 -2.86 -0.61
CA ASP A 483 1.95 -3.84 0.39
C ASP A 483 3.05 -3.94 1.43
N THR A 484 2.64 -3.86 2.69
CA THR A 484 3.56 -3.75 3.82
C THR A 484 3.16 -4.71 4.91
N ARG A 485 4.19 -5.24 5.55
CA ARG A 485 4.11 -5.98 6.79
C ARG A 485 4.44 -5.04 7.94
N VAL A 486 3.58 -5.01 8.95
CA VAL A 486 3.83 -4.27 10.20
C VAL A 486 3.88 -5.28 11.33
N SER A 487 5.05 -5.41 11.93
CA SER A 487 5.27 -6.29 13.07
C SER A 487 5.28 -5.47 14.35
N ILE A 488 4.62 -6.00 15.39
CA ILE A 488 4.60 -5.40 16.72
C ILE A 488 5.05 -6.42 17.75
N TRP A 489 5.63 -5.92 18.83
CA TRP A 489 5.82 -6.70 20.04
C TRP A 489 4.61 -6.54 20.97
N ARG A 490 4.07 -7.66 21.48
CA ARG A 490 2.97 -7.65 22.45
C ARG A 490 3.46 -7.97 23.85
N ASP A 491 3.01 -7.17 24.82
CA ASP A 491 3.14 -7.54 26.23
C ASP A 491 2.31 -8.80 26.55
N VAL A 492 2.94 -9.77 27.21
CA VAL A 492 2.22 -10.92 27.79
C VAL A 492 1.98 -10.67 29.28
N PRO A 493 0.72 -10.54 29.72
CA PRO A 493 0.42 -10.32 31.13
C PRO A 493 1.03 -11.39 32.03
N GLY A 494 1.77 -10.96 33.05
CA GLY A 494 2.37 -11.85 34.05
C GLY A 494 3.69 -12.52 33.62
N VAL A 495 4.19 -12.27 32.42
CA VAL A 495 5.45 -12.85 31.94
C VAL A 495 6.47 -11.75 31.65
N ARG A 496 7.40 -11.54 32.58
CA ARG A 496 8.48 -10.57 32.41
C ARG A 496 9.48 -11.11 31.37
N GLY A 497 9.70 -10.36 30.29
CA GLY A 497 10.64 -10.71 29.22
C GLY A 497 10.06 -11.56 28.09
N ALA A 498 8.74 -11.77 28.03
CA ALA A 498 8.12 -12.43 26.89
C ALA A 498 8.29 -11.60 25.60
N TYR A 499 8.68 -12.27 24.53
CA TYR A 499 8.80 -11.67 23.19
C TYR A 499 7.93 -12.43 22.17
N PRO A 500 6.61 -12.20 22.13
CA PRO A 500 5.74 -12.72 21.06
C PRO A 500 5.55 -11.65 19.97
N PRO A 501 6.37 -11.63 18.91
CA PRO A 501 6.11 -10.77 17.79
C PRO A 501 4.83 -11.22 17.09
N VAL A 502 4.02 -10.24 16.67
CA VAL A 502 2.82 -10.48 15.87
C VAL A 502 2.83 -9.58 14.66
N THR A 503 2.53 -10.19 13.53
CA THR A 503 2.71 -9.57 12.22
C THR A 503 1.36 -9.35 11.55
N TYR A 504 1.19 -8.16 10.99
CA TYR A 504 -0.01 -7.71 10.30
C TYR A 504 0.32 -7.26 8.88
N GLN A 505 -0.68 -7.33 7.99
CA GLN A 505 -0.57 -6.73 6.66
C GLN A 505 -1.33 -5.40 6.58
N THR A 506 -0.79 -4.45 5.84
CA THR A 506 -1.47 -3.22 5.40
C THR A 506 -0.92 -2.79 4.04
N SER A 507 -1.58 -1.83 3.39
CA SER A 507 -1.07 -1.26 2.13
C SER A 507 -1.11 0.27 2.18
N VAL A 508 -0.14 0.88 1.52
CA VAL A 508 0.05 2.34 1.45
C VAL A 508 -0.02 2.78 -0.01
N PRO A 509 -1.06 3.54 -0.41
CA PRO A 509 -1.12 4.10 -1.76
C PRO A 509 -0.20 5.33 -1.88
N ILE A 510 0.62 5.34 -2.92
CA ILE A 510 1.58 6.37 -3.27
C ILE A 510 1.26 6.87 -4.67
N PHE A 511 0.66 8.06 -4.73
CA PHE A 511 0.15 8.69 -5.94
C PHE A 511 1.30 9.25 -6.75
N GLN A 512 1.35 8.91 -8.03
CA GLN A 512 2.44 9.31 -8.91
C GLN A 512 2.20 10.72 -9.50
N PRO A 513 3.27 11.48 -9.82
CA PRO A 513 3.13 12.80 -10.42
C PRO A 513 2.44 12.73 -11.79
N ASN A 514 1.57 13.71 -12.10
CA ASN A 514 0.81 13.79 -13.37
C ASN A 514 -0.08 12.56 -13.67
N SER A 515 -0.39 11.78 -12.63
CA SER A 515 -1.37 10.71 -12.70
C SER A 515 -2.71 11.09 -12.07
#